data_AF-A0A7C1SEU3-F1
#
_entry.id   AF-A0A7C1SEU3-F1
#
_cell.length_a   1.000
_cell.length_b   1.000
_cell.length_c   1.000
_cell.angle_alpha   90.00
_cell.angle_beta   90.00
_cell.angle_gamma   90.00
#
_symmetry.space_group_name_H-M   'P 1'
#
loop_
_entity.id
_entity.type
_entity.pdbx_description
1 polymer ?
#
loop_
_entity_poly.entity_id
_entity_poly.type
_entity_poly.pdbx_seq_one_letter_code
_entity_poly.pdbx_strand_id
1 'polypeptide(L)'
;MSKIKKIKVATGIFWIEISDADIYVLCGCPADSVKHLMKKGQIMEKEENGVRYETGPNVILLSDILVQNGSFANLAEFPVLQMLYRQGMLLPGHPNNTGLKPLLLGSEEQVKSQLQYIYRGNYGLISKEEFLEAGVTPEKADELLRVKLKFAFGNIRPTSELLDHKVVTSEPVEIRNDVFVKRIALNRFELSYMGESVTVDLNLSPLEDYDVPYPLGFHNINREYFSIVHTGEGDGWDINRPCMSSILLFQGKVYLIDAGPNITHSLRSLGIGINEIDGIFHTHAHDDHFAGLMTLMRSDHKIKYFSTPLVRASVTKKLSALASIDESHFRKYFEIHDLWADAWNEVDALEVKPVISPHPVETTIFFFRAMGNEGYSSYAHLADIVSKRTLESMITSDRSKEGVSQQHYDSVWNEYMAEADIKKLDIGGGLIHGEAADFADDRSGKIILSHVARDLDNDEKKIGSGAPFGMADVLISAHQEFIRRYAFNLLSSYFPTIAKERLSILLNNPLATFNPETIIMKAGEMVDNIYIILTGNVEVIKDVSQINSILSTGGIAGEFAGLKRTALSETYRSMNFVNALKVSANLYSEFVMLNEVYDDIILRIERQDFLQHIWLFNEALSYSV
;
A
#
# COMPACT_ATOMS: atom_id res chain seq x y z
N MET A 1 33.92 1.49 -26.72
CA MET A 1 33.07 1.40 -25.51
C MET A 1 31.80 0.68 -25.94
N SER A 2 31.23 -0.17 -25.07
CA SER A 2 29.97 -0.85 -25.41
C SER A 2 28.88 0.17 -25.66
N LYS A 3 28.09 -0.06 -26.72
CA LYS A 3 26.98 0.80 -27.15
C LYS A 3 25.71 0.60 -26.32
N ILE A 4 25.63 -0.53 -25.61
CA ILE A 4 24.49 -0.87 -24.74
C ILE A 4 24.99 -1.01 -23.30
N LYS A 5 24.50 -0.17 -22.41
CA LYS A 5 24.82 -0.22 -20.99
C LYS A 5 23.66 -0.82 -20.21
N LYS A 6 23.90 -1.94 -19.51
CA LYS A 6 22.93 -2.59 -18.62
C LYS A 6 23.31 -2.38 -17.16
N ILE A 7 22.36 -1.93 -16.35
CA ILE A 7 22.52 -1.73 -14.90
C ILE A 7 21.40 -2.48 -14.17
N LYS A 8 21.73 -3.29 -13.16
CA LYS A 8 20.72 -3.79 -12.20
C LYS A 8 20.41 -2.64 -11.24
N VAL A 9 19.18 -2.15 -11.27
CA VAL A 9 18.73 -1.02 -10.44
C VAL A 9 18.31 -1.53 -9.06
N ALA A 10 17.45 -2.54 -9.06
CA ALA A 10 16.93 -3.24 -7.89
C ALA A 10 16.58 -4.68 -8.30
N THR A 11 16.16 -5.50 -7.35
CA THR A 11 15.56 -6.81 -7.63
C THR A 11 14.42 -6.68 -8.66
N GLY A 12 14.50 -7.45 -9.75
CA GLY A 12 13.52 -7.39 -10.85
C GLY A 12 13.49 -6.09 -11.68
N ILE A 13 14.42 -5.14 -11.44
CA ILE A 13 14.48 -3.85 -12.16
C ILE A 13 15.85 -3.69 -12.82
N PHE A 14 15.84 -3.48 -14.13
CA PHE A 14 17.05 -3.17 -14.89
C PHE A 14 16.88 -1.89 -15.69
N TRP A 15 17.99 -1.19 -15.88
CA TRP A 15 18.11 -0.03 -16.74
C TRP A 15 18.97 -0.38 -17.95
N ILE A 16 18.45 -0.12 -19.15
CA ILE A 16 19.21 -0.22 -20.40
C ILE A 16 19.35 1.17 -21.00
N GLU A 17 20.59 1.56 -21.25
CA GLU A 17 20.95 2.85 -21.83
C GLU A 17 21.67 2.63 -23.17
N ILE A 18 21.14 3.26 -24.21
CA ILE A 18 21.71 3.32 -25.57
C ILE A 18 21.70 4.79 -25.98
N SER A 19 22.65 5.56 -25.42
CA SER A 19 22.67 7.02 -25.54
C SER A 19 22.79 7.50 -26.99
N ASP A 20 23.50 6.75 -27.85
CA ASP A 20 23.64 7.05 -29.28
C ASP A 20 22.31 7.03 -30.05
N ALA A 21 21.34 6.27 -29.56
CA ALA A 21 20.01 6.14 -30.15
C ALA A 21 18.94 6.93 -29.38
N ASP A 22 19.32 7.64 -28.31
CA ASP A 22 18.40 8.30 -27.36
C ASP A 22 17.35 7.33 -26.80
N ILE A 23 17.76 6.11 -26.43
CA ILE A 23 16.86 5.09 -25.86
C ILE A 23 17.31 4.72 -24.45
N TYR A 24 16.37 4.90 -23.51
CA TYR A 24 16.54 4.62 -22.10
C TYR A 24 15.37 3.77 -21.61
N VAL A 25 15.63 2.49 -21.34
CA VAL A 25 14.61 1.49 -21.05
C VAL A 25 14.59 1.16 -19.56
N LEU A 26 13.45 1.37 -18.92
CA LEU A 26 13.11 0.76 -17.63
C LEU A 26 12.59 -0.65 -17.89
N CYS A 27 13.36 -1.68 -17.56
CA CYS A 27 12.95 -3.08 -17.66
C CYS A 27 12.46 -3.59 -16.31
N GLY A 28 11.18 -3.93 -16.23
CA GLY A 28 10.47 -4.21 -14.98
C GLY A 28 10.11 -2.91 -14.26
N CYS A 29 8.84 -2.75 -13.90
CA CYS A 29 8.37 -1.55 -13.20
C CYS A 29 7.46 -1.92 -12.01
N PRO A 30 7.96 -2.69 -11.01
CA PRO A 30 7.22 -2.92 -9.77
C PRO A 30 7.09 -1.60 -8.98
N ALA A 31 6.46 -1.69 -7.81
CA ALA A 31 6.21 -0.53 -6.96
C ALA A 31 7.52 0.23 -6.66
N ASP A 32 7.43 1.56 -6.57
CA ASP A 32 8.57 2.45 -6.29
C ASP A 32 9.74 2.38 -7.30
N SER A 33 9.54 1.85 -8.51
CA SER A 33 10.58 1.81 -9.55
C SER A 33 11.22 3.17 -9.84
N VAL A 34 10.43 4.26 -9.83
CA VAL A 34 10.95 5.64 -9.97
C VAL A 34 11.90 6.01 -8.84
N LYS A 35 11.54 5.69 -7.59
CA LYS A 35 12.37 5.98 -6.41
C LYS A 35 13.70 5.23 -6.47
N HIS A 36 13.68 3.98 -6.93
CA HIS A 36 14.89 3.19 -7.17
C HIS A 36 15.78 3.78 -8.26
N LEU A 37 15.20 4.26 -9.37
CA LEU A 37 15.94 4.94 -10.43
C LEU A 37 16.57 6.25 -9.95
N MET A 38 15.87 7.04 -9.12
CA MET A 38 16.41 8.24 -8.47
C MET A 38 17.60 7.88 -7.57
N LYS A 39 17.48 6.85 -6.70
CA LYS A 39 18.58 6.39 -5.84
C LYS A 39 19.81 5.91 -6.60
N LYS A 40 19.62 5.35 -7.79
CA LYS A 40 20.71 4.90 -8.67
C LYS A 40 21.19 5.99 -9.64
N GLY A 41 20.71 7.22 -9.53
CA GLY A 41 21.11 8.36 -10.35
C GLY A 41 20.73 8.23 -11.83
N GLN A 42 19.71 7.44 -12.16
CA GLN A 42 19.17 7.33 -13.53
C GLN A 42 18.09 8.39 -13.80
N ILE A 43 17.40 8.81 -12.74
CA ILE A 43 16.54 10.01 -12.73
C ILE A 43 17.26 11.07 -11.91
N MET A 44 17.56 12.20 -12.53
CA MET A 44 18.27 13.33 -11.94
C MET A 44 17.66 14.64 -12.42
N GLU A 45 17.65 15.66 -11.56
CA GLU A 45 17.28 17.01 -11.93
C GLU A 45 18.31 17.62 -12.89
N LYS A 46 17.82 18.32 -13.91
CA LYS A 46 18.57 19.08 -14.90
C LYS A 46 17.95 20.46 -15.05
N GLU A 47 18.77 21.42 -15.46
CA GLU A 47 18.32 22.75 -15.84
C GLU A 47 18.89 23.10 -17.21
N GLU A 48 18.02 23.45 -18.15
CA GLU A 48 18.41 23.88 -19.49
C GLU A 48 17.58 25.10 -19.91
N ASN A 49 18.24 26.17 -20.33
CA ASN A 49 17.59 27.42 -20.72
C ASN A 49 16.62 27.97 -19.64
N GLY A 50 16.93 27.75 -18.36
CA GLY A 50 16.11 28.18 -17.22
C GLY A 50 14.87 27.31 -16.94
N VAL A 51 14.71 26.19 -17.65
CA VAL A 51 13.66 25.19 -17.39
C VAL A 51 14.26 24.03 -16.61
N ARG A 52 13.69 23.73 -15.44
CA ARG A 52 14.07 22.58 -14.62
C ARG A 52 13.20 21.37 -14.96
N TYR A 53 13.84 20.22 -15.16
CA TYR A 53 13.19 18.97 -15.49
C TYR A 53 14.06 17.79 -15.05
N GLU A 54 13.58 16.57 -15.23
CA GLU A 54 14.32 15.36 -14.89
C GLU A 54 14.80 14.56 -16.10
N THR A 55 15.91 13.85 -15.94
CA THR A 55 16.21 12.70 -16.79
C THR A 55 15.30 11.53 -16.44
N GLY A 56 15.33 10.49 -17.27
CA GLY A 56 14.70 9.23 -16.92
C GLY A 56 14.52 8.32 -18.13
N PRO A 57 13.75 7.24 -17.95
CA PRO A 57 13.43 6.35 -19.06
C PRO A 57 12.55 7.07 -20.08
N ASN A 58 12.58 6.63 -21.34
CA ASN A 58 11.59 6.99 -22.35
C ASN A 58 10.87 5.76 -22.93
N VAL A 59 11.26 4.56 -22.45
CA VAL A 59 10.66 3.28 -22.77
C VAL A 59 10.49 2.47 -21.49
N ILE A 60 9.37 1.75 -21.36
CA ILE A 60 9.14 0.76 -20.30
C ILE A 60 9.00 -0.62 -20.95
N LEU A 61 9.80 -1.58 -20.53
CA LEU A 61 9.65 -2.99 -20.85
C LEU A 61 8.98 -3.70 -19.67
N LEU A 62 7.72 -4.07 -19.86
CA LEU A 62 6.87 -4.75 -18.88
C LEU A 62 7.32 -6.20 -18.68
N SER A 63 7.15 -6.69 -17.45
CA SER A 63 7.24 -8.11 -17.15
C SER A 63 6.13 -8.87 -17.87
N ASP A 64 6.42 -10.08 -18.36
CA ASP A 64 5.39 -10.99 -18.88
C ASP A 64 4.51 -11.57 -17.75
N ILE A 65 5.01 -11.55 -16.50
CA ILE A 65 4.34 -12.12 -15.33
C ILE A 65 3.70 -11.00 -14.53
N LEU A 66 2.39 -11.11 -14.27
CA LEU A 66 1.64 -10.07 -13.55
C LEU A 66 2.05 -9.98 -12.07
N VAL A 67 2.10 -11.12 -11.37
CA VAL A 67 2.42 -11.22 -9.94
C VAL A 67 3.62 -12.14 -9.76
N GLN A 68 4.66 -11.64 -9.11
CA GLN A 68 5.83 -12.43 -8.69
C GLN A 68 5.94 -12.36 -7.17
N ASN A 69 6.00 -13.52 -6.52
CA ASN A 69 6.12 -13.66 -5.07
C ASN A 69 5.13 -12.77 -4.28
N GLY A 70 3.88 -12.74 -4.75
CA GLY A 70 2.80 -12.00 -4.08
C GLY A 70 2.74 -10.48 -4.37
N SER A 71 3.64 -9.95 -5.20
CA SER A 71 3.68 -8.53 -5.57
C SER A 71 3.48 -8.31 -7.07
N PHE A 72 2.81 -7.21 -7.46
CA PHE A 72 2.68 -6.85 -8.86
C PHE A 72 4.04 -6.51 -9.49
N ALA A 73 4.32 -7.04 -10.67
CA ALA A 73 5.54 -6.78 -11.41
C ALA A 73 5.47 -5.51 -12.28
N ASN A 74 4.27 -5.04 -12.58
CA ASN A 74 4.00 -3.92 -13.47
C ASN A 74 3.04 -2.90 -12.83
N LEU A 75 3.57 -1.76 -12.41
CA LEU A 75 2.87 -0.58 -11.90
C LEU A 75 3.41 0.66 -12.65
N ALA A 76 2.97 0.84 -13.90
CA ALA A 76 3.59 1.80 -14.82
C ALA A 76 3.08 3.25 -14.67
N GLU A 77 2.11 3.53 -13.79
CA GLU A 77 1.53 4.86 -13.59
C GLU A 77 2.57 5.91 -13.25
N PHE A 78 3.30 5.75 -12.14
CA PHE A 78 4.31 6.71 -11.70
C PHE A 78 5.48 6.85 -12.68
N PRO A 79 6.04 5.76 -13.25
CA PRO A 79 7.00 5.87 -14.36
C PRO A 79 6.49 6.71 -15.53
N VAL A 80 5.23 6.53 -15.94
CA VAL A 80 4.62 7.31 -17.02
C VAL A 80 4.40 8.77 -16.61
N LEU A 81 3.89 9.04 -15.42
CA LEU A 81 3.71 10.40 -14.91
C LEU A 81 5.06 11.15 -14.82
N GLN A 82 6.12 10.44 -14.43
CA GLN A 82 7.48 10.97 -14.42
C GLN A 82 7.92 11.40 -15.83
N MET A 83 7.72 10.55 -16.83
CA MET A 83 8.02 10.86 -18.24
C MET A 83 7.21 12.06 -18.76
N LEU A 84 5.89 12.05 -18.55
CA LEU A 84 4.99 13.06 -19.11
C LEU A 84 5.21 14.44 -18.46
N TYR A 85 5.34 14.49 -17.13
CA TYR A 85 5.30 15.73 -16.37
C TYR A 85 6.66 16.16 -15.80
N ARG A 86 7.43 15.25 -15.20
CA ARG A 86 8.72 15.62 -14.58
C ARG A 86 9.88 15.71 -15.57
N GLN A 87 9.89 14.86 -16.60
CA GLN A 87 10.76 15.06 -17.77
C GLN A 87 10.17 16.08 -18.74
N GLY A 88 8.86 16.35 -18.67
CA GLY A 88 8.17 17.36 -19.46
C GLY A 88 7.88 16.95 -20.91
N MET A 89 7.77 15.64 -21.21
CA MET A 89 7.48 15.15 -22.57
C MET A 89 6.08 15.56 -23.08
N LEU A 90 5.14 15.88 -22.18
CA LEU A 90 3.79 16.32 -22.54
C LEU A 90 3.61 17.85 -22.42
N LEU A 91 4.52 18.55 -21.75
CA LEU A 91 4.36 19.96 -21.38
C LEU A 91 4.57 20.87 -22.61
N PRO A 92 3.59 21.70 -23.02
CA PRO A 92 3.75 22.57 -24.18
C PRO A 92 4.93 23.54 -24.05
N GLY A 93 5.76 23.63 -25.08
CA GLY A 93 6.94 24.52 -25.11
C GLY A 93 8.12 24.05 -24.25
N HIS A 94 8.02 22.89 -23.60
CA HIS A 94 9.10 22.30 -22.83
C HIS A 94 10.20 21.72 -23.75
N PRO A 95 11.50 21.82 -23.40
CA PRO A 95 12.61 21.32 -24.23
C PRO A 95 12.48 19.85 -24.64
N ASN A 96 11.95 19.00 -23.74
CA ASN A 96 11.77 17.58 -23.99
C ASN A 96 10.44 17.21 -24.67
N ASN A 97 9.57 18.18 -24.93
CA ASN A 97 8.36 17.94 -25.73
C ASN A 97 8.71 18.01 -27.23
N THR A 98 9.34 16.95 -27.72
CA THR A 98 9.77 16.79 -29.12
C THR A 98 8.69 16.21 -30.02
N GLY A 99 7.49 15.94 -29.47
CA GLY A 99 6.42 15.19 -30.12
C GLY A 99 6.57 13.66 -30.01
N LEU A 100 7.69 13.17 -29.49
CA LEU A 100 7.86 11.76 -29.18
C LEU A 100 7.12 11.37 -27.91
N LYS A 101 6.33 10.30 -27.98
CA LYS A 101 5.62 9.74 -26.83
C LYS A 101 6.48 8.72 -26.10
N PRO A 102 6.32 8.58 -24.78
CA PRO A 102 6.88 7.44 -24.09
C PRO A 102 6.30 6.13 -24.63
N LEU A 103 7.10 5.05 -24.59
CA LEU A 103 6.77 3.79 -25.25
C LEU A 103 6.65 2.64 -24.24
N LEU A 104 5.51 1.94 -24.26
CA LEU A 104 5.29 0.70 -23.52
C LEU A 104 5.58 -0.53 -24.40
N LEU A 105 6.40 -1.45 -23.89
CA LEU A 105 6.76 -2.71 -24.52
C LEU A 105 6.34 -3.88 -23.62
N GLY A 106 5.74 -4.92 -24.17
CA GLY A 106 5.39 -6.11 -23.38
C GLY A 106 4.59 -7.14 -24.18
N SER A 107 4.02 -8.13 -23.50
CA SER A 107 2.97 -8.94 -24.10
C SER A 107 1.72 -8.10 -24.40
N GLU A 108 0.90 -8.53 -25.36
CA GLU A 108 -0.33 -7.82 -25.72
C GLU A 108 -1.26 -7.63 -24.51
N GLU A 109 -1.38 -8.66 -23.68
CA GLU A 109 -2.18 -8.63 -22.46
C GLU A 109 -1.65 -7.59 -21.45
N GLN A 110 -0.34 -7.60 -21.18
CA GLN A 110 0.27 -6.69 -20.21
C GLN A 110 0.20 -5.23 -20.69
N VAL A 111 0.44 -4.98 -21.98
CA VAL A 111 0.29 -3.66 -22.58
C VAL A 111 -1.16 -3.16 -22.45
N LYS A 112 -2.15 -3.99 -22.81
CA LYS A 112 -3.56 -3.60 -22.74
C LYS A 112 -3.99 -3.32 -21.29
N SER A 113 -3.59 -4.17 -20.35
CA SER A 113 -3.85 -3.99 -18.92
C SER A 113 -3.26 -2.68 -18.42
N GLN A 114 -1.97 -2.42 -18.68
CA GLN A 114 -1.30 -1.19 -18.21
C GLN A 114 -1.87 0.08 -18.84
N LEU A 115 -2.28 0.06 -20.11
CA LEU A 115 -2.95 1.21 -20.73
C LEU A 115 -4.28 1.56 -20.04
N GLN A 116 -5.08 0.56 -19.68
CA GLN A 116 -6.34 0.75 -18.94
C GLN A 116 -6.09 1.12 -17.48
N TYR A 117 -5.10 0.52 -16.86
CA TYR A 117 -4.66 0.83 -15.50
C TYR A 117 -4.27 2.30 -15.37
N ILE A 118 -3.38 2.80 -16.24
CA ILE A 118 -2.94 4.20 -16.27
C ILE A 118 -4.12 5.13 -16.58
N TYR A 119 -5.05 4.71 -17.45
CA TYR A 119 -6.24 5.49 -17.76
C TYR A 119 -7.10 5.70 -16.51
N ARG A 120 -7.32 4.64 -15.72
CA ARG A 120 -8.03 4.72 -14.43
C ARG A 120 -7.21 5.40 -13.34
N GLY A 121 -5.89 5.33 -13.41
CA GLY A 121 -4.99 6.10 -12.56
C GLY A 121 -5.12 7.60 -12.74
N ASN A 122 -5.15 8.06 -13.99
CA ASN A 122 -5.24 9.49 -14.33
C ASN A 122 -6.62 10.08 -14.04
N TYR A 123 -7.69 9.29 -14.18
CA TYR A 123 -9.04 9.83 -14.25
C TYR A 123 -10.07 9.11 -13.38
N GLY A 124 -9.79 7.96 -12.78
CA GLY A 124 -10.77 7.23 -11.96
C GLY A 124 -12.05 6.87 -12.73
N LEU A 125 -13.20 7.39 -12.27
CA LEU A 125 -14.46 7.33 -13.02
C LEU A 125 -14.46 8.36 -14.16
N ILE A 126 -14.94 7.98 -15.35
CA ILE A 126 -14.72 8.76 -16.59
C ILE A 126 -15.98 9.33 -17.21
N SER A 127 -17.16 8.98 -16.70
CA SER A 127 -18.43 9.41 -17.31
C SER A 127 -19.52 9.64 -16.27
N LYS A 128 -20.56 10.37 -16.68
CA LYS A 128 -21.76 10.59 -15.85
C LYS A 128 -22.42 9.27 -15.48
N GLU A 129 -22.46 8.31 -16.39
CA GLU A 129 -23.05 6.98 -16.18
C GLU A 129 -22.32 6.25 -15.05
N GLU A 130 -20.99 6.27 -15.02
CA GLU A 130 -20.22 5.64 -13.95
C GLU A 130 -20.50 6.30 -12.58
N PHE A 131 -20.68 7.63 -12.53
CA PHE A 131 -21.08 8.32 -11.29
C PHE A 131 -22.48 7.91 -10.83
N LEU A 132 -23.43 7.78 -11.75
CA LEU A 132 -24.80 7.33 -11.46
C LEU A 132 -24.82 5.88 -10.97
N GLU A 133 -24.04 4.99 -11.59
CA GLU A 133 -23.87 3.59 -11.17
C GLU A 133 -23.23 3.48 -9.78
N ALA A 134 -22.36 4.42 -9.43
CA ALA A 134 -21.80 4.56 -8.08
C ALA A 134 -22.81 5.14 -7.05
N GLY A 135 -24.05 5.43 -7.45
CA GLY A 135 -25.12 5.86 -6.55
C GLY A 135 -25.20 7.37 -6.32
N VAL A 136 -24.53 8.19 -7.14
CA VAL A 136 -24.61 9.65 -7.06
C VAL A 136 -25.86 10.16 -7.79
N THR A 137 -26.45 11.26 -7.29
CA THR A 137 -27.59 11.89 -7.97
C THR A 137 -27.16 12.53 -9.29
N PRO A 138 -28.07 12.66 -10.29
CA PRO A 138 -27.73 13.28 -11.57
C PRO A 138 -27.11 14.68 -11.46
N GLU A 139 -27.61 15.51 -10.55
CA GLU A 139 -27.13 16.88 -10.35
C GLU A 139 -25.72 16.89 -9.77
N LYS A 140 -25.44 16.01 -8.81
CA LYS A 140 -24.10 15.91 -8.21
C LYS A 140 -23.10 15.26 -9.17
N ALA A 141 -23.54 14.30 -9.98
CA ALA A 141 -22.72 13.70 -11.04
C ALA A 141 -22.28 14.75 -12.08
N ASP A 142 -23.17 15.67 -12.48
CA ASP A 142 -22.82 16.79 -13.36
C ASP A 142 -21.78 17.72 -12.72
N GLU A 143 -21.93 18.02 -11.43
CA GLU A 143 -20.96 18.83 -10.69
C GLU A 143 -19.57 18.14 -10.62
N LEU A 144 -19.52 16.88 -10.23
CA LEU A 144 -18.27 16.12 -10.13
C LEU A 144 -17.57 15.96 -11.48
N LEU A 145 -18.34 15.75 -12.56
CA LEU A 145 -17.78 15.66 -13.90
C LEU A 145 -17.14 16.99 -14.34
N ARG A 146 -17.73 18.14 -13.98
CA ARG A 146 -17.14 19.46 -14.26
C ARG A 146 -15.83 19.68 -13.52
N VAL A 147 -15.73 19.22 -12.27
CA VAL A 147 -14.49 19.25 -11.49
C VAL A 147 -13.43 18.37 -12.13
N LYS A 148 -13.80 17.13 -12.47
CA LYS A 148 -12.91 16.17 -13.12
C LYS A 148 -12.38 16.69 -14.45
N LEU A 149 -13.24 17.23 -15.30
CA LEU A 149 -12.83 17.83 -16.57
C LEU A 149 -11.89 19.02 -16.36
N LYS A 150 -12.03 19.77 -15.27
CA LYS A 150 -11.11 20.87 -14.96
C LYS A 150 -9.69 20.35 -14.69
N PHE A 151 -9.55 19.28 -13.92
CA PHE A 151 -8.26 18.61 -13.71
C PHE A 151 -7.74 17.93 -14.99
N ALA A 152 -8.63 17.42 -15.84
CA ALA A 152 -8.29 16.82 -17.13
C ALA A 152 -8.09 17.85 -18.26
N PHE A 153 -7.97 19.15 -17.95
CA PHE A 153 -7.80 20.23 -18.94
C PHE A 153 -8.85 20.22 -20.06
N GLY A 154 -10.10 19.94 -19.68
CA GLY A 154 -11.29 19.95 -20.54
C GLY A 154 -11.56 18.64 -21.29
N ASN A 155 -10.66 17.66 -21.26
CA ASN A 155 -10.88 16.40 -21.99
C ASN A 155 -10.21 15.19 -21.34
N ILE A 156 -10.97 14.12 -21.13
CA ILE A 156 -10.45 12.82 -20.71
C ILE A 156 -9.89 12.12 -21.95
N ARG A 157 -8.57 11.89 -21.97
CA ARG A 157 -7.88 11.32 -23.13
C ARG A 157 -7.57 9.84 -22.92
N PRO A 158 -7.82 8.96 -23.91
CA PRO A 158 -7.36 7.58 -23.83
C PRO A 158 -5.83 7.54 -23.73
N THR A 159 -5.29 6.58 -22.97
CA THR A 159 -3.84 6.48 -22.73
C THR A 159 -3.02 6.34 -24.03
N SER A 160 -3.60 5.77 -25.10
CA SER A 160 -2.96 5.68 -26.43
C SER A 160 -2.71 7.04 -27.10
N GLU A 161 -3.39 8.11 -26.67
CA GLU A 161 -3.03 9.46 -27.09
C GLU A 161 -1.78 9.98 -26.39
N LEU A 162 -1.46 9.46 -25.20
CA LEU A 162 -0.32 9.88 -24.38
C LEU A 162 0.91 8.98 -24.58
N LEU A 163 0.70 7.69 -24.89
CA LEU A 163 1.75 6.67 -24.97
C LEU A 163 1.70 5.93 -26.31
N ASP A 164 2.88 5.65 -26.87
CA ASP A 164 3.03 4.61 -27.87
C ASP A 164 3.13 3.24 -27.20
N HIS A 165 2.83 2.17 -27.92
CA HIS A 165 3.04 0.81 -27.44
C HIS A 165 3.43 -0.14 -28.56
N LYS A 166 4.19 -1.18 -28.23
CA LYS A 166 4.51 -2.29 -29.14
C LYS A 166 4.46 -3.63 -28.41
N VAL A 167 3.93 -4.64 -29.10
CA VAL A 167 3.90 -6.02 -28.59
C VAL A 167 5.24 -6.69 -28.88
N VAL A 168 5.88 -7.22 -27.85
CA VAL A 168 7.14 -7.97 -27.95
C VAL A 168 6.82 -9.44 -28.22
N THR A 169 7.45 -10.01 -29.25
CA THR A 169 7.30 -11.42 -29.66
C THR A 169 8.66 -12.11 -29.68
N SER A 170 8.74 -13.36 -30.16
CA SER A 170 10.03 -14.04 -30.38
C SER A 170 10.83 -13.44 -31.53
N GLU A 171 10.17 -12.76 -32.46
CA GLU A 171 10.83 -12.06 -33.56
C GLU A 171 11.29 -10.66 -33.10
N PRO A 172 12.41 -10.14 -33.63
CA PRO A 172 12.87 -8.78 -33.35
C PRO A 172 11.81 -7.74 -33.69
N VAL A 173 11.45 -6.93 -32.70
CA VAL A 173 10.58 -5.76 -32.84
C VAL A 173 11.44 -4.52 -32.64
N GLU A 174 11.43 -3.62 -33.62
CA GLU A 174 12.15 -2.35 -33.48
C GLU A 174 11.49 -1.50 -32.39
N ILE A 175 12.27 -0.99 -31.44
CA ILE A 175 11.87 0.05 -30.49
C ILE A 175 11.82 1.37 -31.27
N ARG A 176 12.98 1.98 -31.56
CA ARG A 176 13.23 3.11 -32.45
C ARG A 176 14.74 3.14 -32.78
N ASN A 177 15.14 3.87 -33.83
CA ASN A 177 16.55 4.19 -34.14
C ASN A 177 17.45 2.95 -34.20
N ASP A 178 17.01 1.89 -34.90
CA ASP A 178 17.74 0.61 -35.05
C ASP A 178 17.99 -0.16 -33.73
N VAL A 179 17.29 0.19 -32.65
CA VAL A 179 17.26 -0.59 -31.42
C VAL A 179 16.13 -1.61 -31.50
N PHE A 180 16.41 -2.88 -31.25
CA PHE A 180 15.43 -3.97 -31.31
C PHE A 180 15.29 -4.68 -29.97
N VAL A 181 14.12 -5.27 -29.74
CA VAL A 181 13.83 -6.16 -28.61
C VAL A 181 13.14 -7.43 -29.10
N LYS A 182 13.44 -8.57 -28.47
CA LYS A 182 12.67 -9.81 -28.65
C LYS A 182 12.58 -10.60 -27.34
N ARG A 183 11.51 -11.38 -27.18
CA ARG A 183 11.32 -12.35 -26.10
C ARG A 183 12.07 -13.64 -26.45
N ILE A 184 13.03 -14.02 -25.61
CA ILE A 184 13.82 -15.25 -25.80
C ILE A 184 13.35 -16.40 -24.89
N ALA A 185 12.66 -16.08 -23.80
CA ALA A 185 11.92 -17.00 -22.95
C ALA A 185 10.87 -16.22 -22.14
N LEU A 186 10.04 -16.91 -21.34
CA LEU A 186 9.09 -16.24 -20.44
C LEU A 186 9.82 -15.22 -19.56
N ASN A 187 9.41 -13.95 -19.64
CA ASN A 187 9.96 -12.87 -18.83
C ASN A 187 11.48 -12.64 -19.04
N ARG A 188 12.04 -13.12 -20.17
CA ARG A 188 13.44 -12.92 -20.57
C ARG A 188 13.51 -12.33 -21.97
N PHE A 189 14.25 -11.23 -22.10
CA PHE A 189 14.29 -10.41 -23.30
C PHE A 189 15.72 -10.17 -23.76
N GLU A 190 15.95 -10.13 -25.07
CA GLU A 190 17.20 -9.66 -25.67
C GLU A 190 16.94 -8.30 -26.31
N LEU A 191 17.77 -7.31 -25.97
CA LEU A 191 17.84 -6.01 -26.64
C LEU A 191 19.11 -5.97 -27.50
N SER A 192 19.01 -5.45 -28.72
CA SER A 192 20.15 -5.35 -29.64
C SER A 192 20.23 -4.01 -30.36
N TYR A 193 21.47 -3.58 -30.63
CA TYR A 193 21.79 -2.35 -31.34
C TYR A 193 23.18 -2.45 -31.96
N MET A 194 23.30 -2.12 -33.26
CA MET A 194 24.56 -2.12 -34.02
C MET A 194 25.46 -3.37 -33.84
N GLY A 195 24.83 -4.56 -33.76
CA GLY A 195 25.54 -5.84 -33.61
C GLY A 195 25.93 -6.20 -32.17
N GLU A 196 25.67 -5.34 -31.19
CA GLU A 196 25.73 -5.68 -29.77
C GLU A 196 24.35 -6.16 -29.28
N SER A 197 24.33 -7.08 -28.32
CA SER A 197 23.10 -7.49 -27.64
C SER A 197 23.31 -7.68 -26.14
N VAL A 198 22.22 -7.51 -25.38
CA VAL A 198 22.18 -7.79 -23.94
C VAL A 198 20.87 -8.47 -23.57
N THR A 199 20.94 -9.43 -22.66
CA THR A 199 19.76 -10.11 -22.12
C THR A 199 19.33 -9.48 -20.80
N VAL A 200 18.03 -9.31 -20.61
CA VAL A 200 17.38 -8.95 -19.35
C VAL A 200 16.49 -10.11 -18.91
N ASP A 201 16.61 -10.49 -17.65
CA ASP A 201 15.81 -11.54 -17.02
C ASP A 201 15.06 -10.90 -15.85
N LEU A 202 13.73 -10.84 -15.96
CA LEU A 202 12.87 -10.20 -14.96
C LEU A 202 12.26 -11.22 -13.99
N ASN A 203 12.63 -12.50 -14.08
CA ASN A 203 12.14 -13.52 -13.16
C ASN A 203 12.76 -13.35 -11.77
N LEU A 204 11.92 -13.43 -10.74
CA LEU A 204 12.39 -13.53 -9.35
C LEU A 204 12.62 -14.99 -8.97
N SER A 205 13.61 -15.23 -8.12
CA SER A 205 13.76 -16.54 -7.46
C SER A 205 12.63 -16.75 -6.43
N PRO A 206 12.30 -18.00 -6.02
CA PRO A 206 11.15 -18.27 -5.14
C PRO A 206 11.12 -17.56 -3.77
N LEU A 207 12.26 -17.00 -3.33
CA LEU A 207 12.43 -16.31 -2.03
C LEU A 207 12.94 -14.87 -2.21
N GLU A 208 12.89 -14.35 -3.43
CA GLU A 208 13.40 -13.03 -3.77
C GLU A 208 12.22 -12.05 -3.85
N ASP A 209 12.24 -10.97 -3.06
CA ASP A 209 11.21 -9.93 -3.08
C ASP A 209 11.70 -8.67 -3.77
N TYR A 210 10.79 -7.87 -4.32
CA TYR A 210 11.15 -6.54 -4.79
C TYR A 210 11.70 -5.68 -3.63
N ASP A 211 12.78 -4.94 -3.91
CA ASP A 211 13.45 -4.14 -2.89
C ASP A 211 12.58 -2.95 -2.48
N VAL A 212 12.62 -2.59 -1.20
CA VAL A 212 12.02 -1.34 -0.69
C VAL A 212 13.06 -0.22 -0.79
N PRO A 213 12.73 0.97 -1.31
CA PRO A 213 13.73 2.01 -1.51
C PRO A 213 14.23 2.59 -0.19
N TYR A 214 13.44 2.59 0.88
CA TYR A 214 13.79 3.19 2.18
C TYR A 214 13.95 2.12 3.29
N PRO A 215 14.87 2.35 4.25
CA PRO A 215 14.92 1.54 5.47
C PRO A 215 13.93 2.08 6.52
N LEU A 216 13.39 1.21 7.36
CA LEU A 216 12.57 1.57 8.52
C LEU A 216 13.14 0.94 9.80
N GLY A 217 13.03 1.67 10.91
CA GLY A 217 13.34 1.14 12.23
C GLY A 217 12.20 0.26 12.74
N PHE A 218 12.50 -0.66 13.66
CA PHE A 218 11.46 -1.43 14.34
C PHE A 218 10.86 -0.63 15.50
N HIS A 219 9.53 -0.63 15.60
CA HIS A 219 8.77 0.03 16.65
C HIS A 219 7.82 -0.97 17.32
N ASN A 220 7.74 -0.92 18.65
CA ASN A 220 6.74 -1.67 19.40
C ASN A 220 5.53 -0.77 19.63
N ILE A 221 4.44 -1.02 18.91
CA ILE A 221 3.23 -0.20 18.96
C ILE A 221 2.24 -0.81 19.96
N ASN A 222 1.81 -0.01 20.93
CA ASN A 222 0.79 -0.40 21.90
C ASN A 222 -0.61 -0.39 21.28
N ARG A 223 -1.47 -1.32 21.72
CA ARG A 223 -2.89 -1.35 21.35
C ARG A 223 -3.67 -0.36 22.23
N GLU A 224 -3.84 0.87 21.76
CA GLU A 224 -4.54 1.95 22.48
C GLU A 224 -6.06 1.95 22.24
N TYR A 225 -6.80 2.78 23.01
CA TYR A 225 -8.24 2.93 22.82
C TYR A 225 -8.58 3.80 21.61
N PHE A 226 -7.92 4.94 21.43
CA PHE A 226 -7.98 5.73 20.19
C PHE A 226 -6.63 6.42 19.97
N SER A 227 -5.89 6.02 18.94
CA SER A 227 -4.60 6.63 18.61
C SER A 227 -4.30 6.56 17.12
N ILE A 228 -3.46 7.47 16.65
CA ILE A 228 -3.00 7.51 15.26
C ILE A 228 -1.49 7.23 15.24
N VAL A 229 -1.09 6.20 14.50
CA VAL A 229 0.30 5.89 14.20
C VAL A 229 0.62 6.40 12.81
N HIS A 230 1.64 7.26 12.71
CA HIS A 230 2.04 7.88 11.45
C HIS A 230 3.01 6.96 10.70
N THR A 231 2.55 6.46 9.55
CA THR A 231 3.25 5.41 8.79
C THR A 231 3.91 5.89 7.51
N GLY A 232 3.66 7.14 7.11
CA GLY A 232 4.33 7.75 5.97
C GLY A 232 3.90 9.20 5.78
N GLU A 233 4.85 10.03 5.37
CA GLU A 233 4.69 11.47 5.15
C GLU A 233 5.21 11.92 3.78
N GLY A 234 5.80 11.00 3.00
CA GLY A 234 6.31 11.30 1.67
C GLY A 234 5.19 11.34 0.65
N ASP A 235 5.48 11.93 -0.50
CA ASP A 235 4.70 11.74 -1.73
C ASP A 235 5.18 10.46 -2.45
N GLY A 236 4.61 10.14 -3.63
CA GLY A 236 5.09 9.02 -4.44
C GLY A 236 6.48 9.21 -5.09
N TRP A 237 7.18 10.30 -4.81
CA TRP A 237 8.55 10.60 -5.27
C TRP A 237 9.59 10.52 -4.15
N ASP A 238 9.16 10.50 -2.88
CA ASP A 238 10.06 10.47 -1.74
C ASP A 238 10.83 9.13 -1.64
N ILE A 239 12.15 9.20 -1.80
CA ILE A 239 13.03 8.03 -1.77
C ILE A 239 13.39 7.56 -0.35
N ASN A 240 13.08 8.33 0.69
CA ASN A 240 13.50 8.11 2.06
C ASN A 240 12.35 7.78 3.01
N ARG A 241 11.11 8.10 2.63
CA ARG A 241 9.92 7.87 3.47
C ARG A 241 8.84 7.10 2.70
N PRO A 242 8.02 6.29 3.41
CA PRO A 242 6.79 5.76 2.84
C PRO A 242 5.83 6.90 2.44
N CYS A 243 4.95 6.59 1.48
CA CYS A 243 3.90 7.50 1.05
C CYS A 243 2.92 7.82 2.17
N MET A 244 2.26 8.98 2.06
CA MET A 244 1.29 9.47 3.04
C MET A 244 0.27 8.38 3.41
N SER A 245 0.29 7.98 4.67
CA SER A 245 -0.61 6.96 5.21
C SER A 245 -0.65 7.05 6.73
N SER A 246 -1.62 6.39 7.36
CA SER A 246 -1.70 6.31 8.83
C SER A 246 -2.34 5.00 9.25
N ILE A 247 -2.07 4.57 10.48
CA ILE A 247 -2.78 3.48 11.14
C ILE A 247 -3.59 4.07 12.29
N LEU A 248 -4.89 3.83 12.26
CA LEU A 248 -5.81 4.18 13.34
C LEU A 248 -6.00 2.96 14.24
N LEU A 249 -5.66 3.10 15.51
CA LEU A 249 -5.97 2.10 16.52
C LEU A 249 -7.25 2.53 17.23
N PHE A 250 -8.24 1.64 17.28
CA PHE A 250 -9.47 1.88 18.02
C PHE A 250 -9.94 0.65 18.79
N GLN A 251 -10.11 0.77 20.10
CA GLN A 251 -10.40 -0.34 21.00
C GLN A 251 -9.47 -1.56 20.79
N GLY A 252 -8.19 -1.28 20.54
CA GLY A 252 -7.15 -2.27 20.24
C GLY A 252 -7.20 -2.92 18.85
N LYS A 253 -8.20 -2.60 18.02
CA LYS A 253 -8.27 -3.00 16.61
C LYS A 253 -7.36 -2.15 15.74
N VAL A 254 -6.95 -2.68 14.59
CA VAL A 254 -6.03 -2.00 13.67
C VAL A 254 -6.72 -1.66 12.36
N TYR A 255 -6.82 -0.36 12.06
CA TYR A 255 -7.36 0.13 10.81
C TYR A 255 -6.29 0.87 10.02
N LEU A 256 -6.16 0.55 8.73
CA LEU A 256 -5.32 1.32 7.81
C LEU A 256 -6.09 2.54 7.30
N ILE A 257 -5.39 3.65 7.09
CA ILE A 257 -5.84 4.76 6.26
C ILE A 257 -4.88 4.77 5.07
N ASP A 258 -5.40 4.29 3.95
CA ASP A 258 -4.69 3.95 2.71
C ASP A 258 -3.69 2.79 2.82
N ALA A 259 -3.34 2.22 1.66
CA ALA A 259 -2.37 1.15 1.52
C ALA A 259 -1.45 1.43 0.32
N GLY A 260 -0.42 2.24 0.56
CA GLY A 260 0.60 2.55 -0.45
C GLY A 260 1.57 1.40 -0.74
N PRO A 261 2.60 1.66 -1.58
CA PRO A 261 3.68 0.74 -1.89
C PRO A 261 4.33 0.15 -0.63
N ASN A 262 4.73 -1.12 -0.72
CA ASN A 262 5.54 -1.78 0.32
C ASN A 262 4.90 -1.82 1.73
N ILE A 263 3.56 -1.84 1.82
CA ILE A 263 2.83 -1.83 3.10
C ILE A 263 3.26 -2.97 4.04
N THR A 264 3.62 -4.16 3.53
CA THR A 264 4.18 -5.26 4.33
C THR A 264 5.42 -4.84 5.11
N HIS A 265 6.30 -4.05 4.50
CA HIS A 265 7.51 -3.56 5.15
C HIS A 265 7.19 -2.57 6.28
N SER A 266 6.24 -1.67 6.06
CA SER A 266 5.74 -0.75 7.08
C SER A 266 5.09 -1.50 8.25
N LEU A 267 4.17 -2.44 7.97
CA LEU A 267 3.50 -3.25 8.99
C LEU A 267 4.50 -4.08 9.80
N ARG A 268 5.43 -4.76 9.11
CA ARG A 268 6.49 -5.54 9.76
C ARG A 268 7.33 -4.67 10.69
N SER A 269 7.70 -3.47 10.25
CA SER A 269 8.48 -2.52 11.05
C SER A 269 7.74 -2.03 12.30
N LEU A 270 6.40 -2.04 12.29
CA LEU A 270 5.56 -1.65 13.44
C LEU A 270 5.19 -2.83 14.35
N GLY A 271 5.68 -4.05 14.07
CA GLY A 271 5.29 -5.25 14.81
C GLY A 271 3.83 -5.67 14.57
N ILE A 272 3.26 -5.31 13.41
CA ILE A 272 1.88 -5.62 13.03
C ILE A 272 1.90 -6.65 11.91
N GLY A 273 1.27 -7.79 12.14
CA GLY A 273 0.99 -8.79 11.12
C GLY A 273 -0.22 -8.41 10.28
N ILE A 274 -0.26 -8.89 9.04
CA ILE A 274 -1.38 -8.59 8.13
C ILE A 274 -2.74 -9.11 8.60
N ASN A 275 -2.73 -10.25 9.30
CA ASN A 275 -3.94 -10.85 9.88
C ASN A 275 -4.45 -10.07 11.12
N GLU A 276 -3.71 -9.05 11.58
CA GLU A 276 -4.16 -8.14 12.65
C GLU A 276 -4.98 -6.95 12.13
N ILE A 277 -5.08 -6.79 10.80
CA ILE A 277 -5.78 -5.65 10.18
C ILE A 277 -7.28 -5.92 10.15
N ASP A 278 -8.05 -5.15 10.93
CA ASP A 278 -9.50 -5.24 10.95
C ASP A 278 -10.15 -4.58 9.73
N GLY A 279 -9.53 -3.52 9.19
CA GLY A 279 -10.07 -2.81 8.05
C GLY A 279 -9.15 -1.76 7.43
N ILE A 280 -9.56 -1.24 6.28
CA ILE A 280 -8.93 -0.12 5.58
C ILE A 280 -9.97 0.95 5.27
N PHE A 281 -9.68 2.19 5.66
CA PHE A 281 -10.33 3.39 5.15
C PHE A 281 -9.52 3.88 3.95
N HIS A 282 -10.13 3.93 2.77
CA HIS A 282 -9.41 4.25 1.53
C HIS A 282 -9.86 5.61 0.99
N THR A 283 -8.90 6.51 0.79
CA THR A 283 -9.12 7.90 0.37
C THR A 283 -9.37 7.99 -1.12
N HIS A 284 -8.52 7.36 -1.95
CA HIS A 284 -8.58 7.42 -3.40
C HIS A 284 -7.67 6.39 -4.08
N ALA A 285 -7.60 6.41 -5.41
CA ALA A 285 -7.04 5.31 -6.20
C ALA A 285 -5.59 5.51 -6.72
N HIS A 286 -4.85 6.59 -6.41
CA HIS A 286 -3.47 6.74 -6.89
C HIS A 286 -2.51 5.72 -6.26
N ASP A 287 -1.44 5.33 -6.98
CA ASP A 287 -0.58 4.20 -6.59
C ASP A 287 0.04 4.35 -5.20
N ASP A 288 0.36 5.57 -4.79
CA ASP A 288 0.90 5.91 -3.48
C ASP A 288 -0.09 5.66 -2.32
N HIS A 289 -1.38 5.47 -2.61
CA HIS A 289 -2.44 5.11 -1.67
C HIS A 289 -3.05 3.72 -1.93
N PHE A 290 -2.82 3.16 -3.12
CA PHE A 290 -3.51 1.99 -3.67
C PHE A 290 -2.64 0.72 -3.77
N ALA A 291 -1.35 0.85 -4.06
CA ALA A 291 -0.52 -0.27 -4.54
C ALA A 291 -0.38 -1.44 -3.54
N GLY A 292 -0.60 -1.18 -2.25
CA GLY A 292 -0.59 -2.16 -1.17
C GLY A 292 -1.84 -3.04 -1.08
N LEU A 293 -2.92 -2.77 -1.84
CA LEU A 293 -4.15 -3.58 -1.77
C LEU A 293 -3.91 -5.07 -2.06
N MET A 294 -3.01 -5.41 -2.99
CA MET A 294 -2.70 -6.81 -3.30
C MET A 294 -2.13 -7.56 -2.09
N THR A 295 -1.35 -6.86 -1.25
CA THR A 295 -0.84 -7.42 0.00
C THR A 295 -2.01 -7.78 0.91
N LEU A 296 -3.00 -6.89 1.06
CA LEU A 296 -4.18 -7.10 1.89
C LEU A 296 -5.07 -8.25 1.42
N MET A 297 -5.16 -8.50 0.11
CA MET A 297 -5.92 -9.63 -0.45
C MET A 297 -5.40 -11.01 -0.03
N ARG A 298 -4.17 -11.07 0.49
CA ARG A 298 -3.51 -12.29 0.95
C ARG A 298 -3.75 -12.59 2.43
N SER A 299 -4.53 -11.75 3.11
CA SER A 299 -4.99 -12.01 4.48
C SER A 299 -5.75 -13.34 4.54
N ASP A 300 -5.69 -14.01 5.69
CA ASP A 300 -6.44 -15.23 6.00
C ASP A 300 -7.95 -15.00 6.19
N HIS A 301 -8.36 -13.74 6.27
CA HIS A 301 -9.74 -13.30 6.36
C HIS A 301 -9.97 -12.10 5.44
N LYS A 302 -11.24 -11.84 5.12
CA LYS A 302 -11.60 -10.64 4.36
C LYS A 302 -11.45 -9.41 5.24
N ILE A 303 -10.48 -8.56 4.88
CA ILE A 303 -10.32 -7.25 5.51
C ILE A 303 -11.53 -6.38 5.16
N LYS A 304 -12.06 -5.65 6.15
CA LYS A 304 -13.18 -4.71 5.94
C LYS A 304 -12.69 -3.52 5.12
N TYR A 305 -13.37 -3.21 4.04
CA TYR A 305 -13.02 -2.12 3.15
C TYR A 305 -14.05 -1.00 3.29
N PHE A 306 -13.62 0.12 3.86
CA PHE A 306 -14.42 1.30 4.14
C PHE A 306 -14.07 2.42 3.16
N SER A 307 -15.05 2.86 2.38
CA SER A 307 -14.92 4.06 1.54
C SER A 307 -16.29 4.57 1.13
N THR A 308 -16.33 5.73 0.47
CA THR A 308 -17.54 6.10 -0.27
C THR A 308 -17.74 5.16 -1.47
N PRO A 309 -18.97 4.98 -1.97
CA PRO A 309 -19.23 4.21 -3.19
C PRO A 309 -18.44 4.68 -4.42
N LEU A 310 -18.19 6.00 -4.50
CA LEU A 310 -17.39 6.63 -5.56
C LEU A 310 -15.95 6.13 -5.58
N VAL A 311 -15.26 6.26 -4.44
CA VAL A 311 -13.87 5.79 -4.29
C VAL A 311 -13.81 4.29 -4.55
N ARG A 312 -14.75 3.51 -4.01
CA ARG A 312 -14.80 2.07 -4.24
C ARG A 312 -14.92 1.71 -5.72
N ALA A 313 -15.81 2.37 -6.46
CA ALA A 313 -15.99 2.12 -7.88
C ALA A 313 -14.72 2.43 -8.67
N SER A 314 -14.08 3.58 -8.37
CA SER A 314 -12.83 4.01 -9.00
C SER A 314 -11.69 3.00 -8.76
N VAL A 315 -11.47 2.64 -7.49
CA VAL A 315 -10.48 1.63 -7.06
C VAL A 315 -10.74 0.26 -7.68
N THR A 316 -12.00 -0.19 -7.69
CA THR A 316 -12.39 -1.49 -8.27
C THR A 316 -12.04 -1.54 -9.75
N LYS A 317 -12.37 -0.50 -10.52
CA LYS A 317 -12.05 -0.40 -11.95
C LYS A 317 -10.56 -0.40 -12.21
N LYS A 318 -9.78 0.38 -11.43
CA LYS A 318 -8.31 0.44 -11.56
C LYS A 318 -7.67 -0.90 -11.25
N LEU A 319 -8.07 -1.55 -10.16
CA LEU A 319 -7.55 -2.87 -9.76
C LEU A 319 -7.93 -3.98 -10.72
N SER A 320 -9.16 -3.97 -11.23
CA SER A 320 -9.61 -4.91 -12.26
C SER A 320 -8.81 -4.77 -13.55
N ALA A 321 -8.50 -3.54 -13.96
CA ALA A 321 -7.63 -3.28 -15.11
C ALA A 321 -6.20 -3.78 -14.86
N LEU A 322 -5.63 -3.52 -13.68
CA LEU A 322 -4.30 -3.95 -13.28
C LEU A 322 -4.17 -5.47 -13.22
N ALA A 323 -5.11 -6.13 -12.55
CA ALA A 323 -5.06 -7.56 -12.29
C ALA A 323 -5.67 -8.42 -13.43
N SER A 324 -6.20 -7.79 -14.48
CA SER A 324 -6.94 -8.46 -15.57
C SER A 324 -8.10 -9.35 -15.05
N ILE A 325 -8.82 -8.89 -14.03
CA ILE A 325 -9.95 -9.60 -13.41
C ILE A 325 -11.25 -8.81 -13.53
N ASP A 326 -12.38 -9.51 -13.51
CA ASP A 326 -13.69 -8.89 -13.50
C ASP A 326 -13.96 -8.12 -12.19
N GLU A 327 -14.62 -6.96 -12.28
CA GLU A 327 -14.94 -6.07 -11.14
C GLU A 327 -15.68 -6.79 -9.99
N SER A 328 -16.47 -7.82 -10.29
CA SER A 328 -17.18 -8.62 -9.27
C SER A 328 -16.23 -9.37 -8.31
N HIS A 329 -14.97 -9.57 -8.69
CA HIS A 329 -13.97 -10.24 -7.85
C HIS A 329 -13.55 -9.40 -6.65
N PHE A 330 -13.73 -8.08 -6.67
CA PHE A 330 -13.34 -7.22 -5.54
C PHE A 330 -14.02 -7.67 -4.22
N ARG A 331 -15.31 -8.04 -4.28
CA ARG A 331 -16.10 -8.58 -3.15
C ARG A 331 -15.62 -9.96 -2.65
N LYS A 332 -14.81 -10.65 -3.44
CA LYS A 332 -14.21 -11.93 -3.03
C LYS A 332 -13.03 -11.71 -2.10
N TYR A 333 -12.31 -10.59 -2.24
CA TYR A 333 -11.13 -10.29 -1.43
C TYR A 333 -11.43 -9.43 -0.20
N PHE A 334 -12.41 -8.53 -0.30
CA PHE A 334 -12.74 -7.59 0.79
C PHE A 334 -14.19 -7.70 1.25
N GLU A 335 -14.41 -7.39 2.53
CA GLU A 335 -15.74 -7.18 3.10
C GLU A 335 -16.11 -5.70 2.94
N ILE A 336 -16.94 -5.38 1.95
CA ILE A 336 -17.27 -3.97 1.62
C ILE A 336 -18.22 -3.37 2.65
N HIS A 337 -17.85 -2.19 3.16
CA HIS A 337 -18.65 -1.31 4.00
C HIS A 337 -18.69 0.09 3.38
N ASP A 338 -19.76 0.40 2.65
CA ASP A 338 -19.92 1.73 2.06
C ASP A 338 -20.23 2.78 3.14
N LEU A 339 -19.52 3.90 3.08
CA LEU A 339 -19.73 5.05 3.95
C LEU A 339 -20.52 6.14 3.23
N TRP A 340 -21.44 6.76 3.95
CA TRP A 340 -22.21 7.91 3.49
C TRP A 340 -21.33 9.16 3.52
N ALA A 341 -21.11 9.77 2.36
CA ALA A 341 -20.40 11.04 2.22
C ALA A 341 -21.10 12.17 3.00
N ASP A 342 -20.30 13.09 3.53
CA ASP A 342 -20.71 14.31 4.24
C ASP A 342 -21.57 14.04 5.50
N ALA A 343 -21.52 12.82 6.03
CA ALA A 343 -22.25 12.39 7.22
C ALA A 343 -21.38 11.53 8.14
N TRP A 344 -21.67 11.57 9.45
CA TRP A 344 -21.03 10.67 10.42
C TRP A 344 -21.58 9.25 10.27
N ASN A 345 -20.70 8.30 10.06
CA ASN A 345 -20.97 6.87 9.97
C ASN A 345 -20.47 6.19 11.24
N GLU A 346 -21.22 5.24 11.79
CA GLU A 346 -20.76 4.45 12.93
C GLU A 346 -20.07 3.18 12.44
N VAL A 347 -18.82 2.97 12.86
CA VAL A 347 -18.00 1.79 12.58
C VAL A 347 -17.50 1.23 13.91
N ASP A 348 -18.17 0.19 14.42
CA ASP A 348 -17.80 -0.44 15.70
C ASP A 348 -17.70 0.58 16.87
N ALA A 349 -18.57 1.60 16.91
CA ALA A 349 -18.57 2.76 17.83
C ALA A 349 -17.48 3.83 17.60
N LEU A 350 -16.67 3.72 16.55
CA LEU A 350 -15.92 4.83 15.98
C LEU A 350 -16.84 5.61 15.05
N GLU A 351 -16.83 6.95 15.12
CA GLU A 351 -17.56 7.77 14.16
C GLU A 351 -16.61 8.26 13.07
N VAL A 352 -17.01 8.07 11.80
CA VAL A 352 -16.22 8.42 10.62
C VAL A 352 -17.05 9.27 9.66
N LYS A 353 -16.58 10.47 9.33
CA LYS A 353 -17.16 11.34 8.31
C LYS A 353 -16.24 11.42 7.10
N PRO A 354 -16.53 10.70 6.00
CA PRO A 354 -15.91 10.94 4.72
C PRO A 354 -16.46 12.22 4.08
N VAL A 355 -15.58 13.06 3.53
CA VAL A 355 -15.96 14.26 2.77
C VAL A 355 -15.30 14.20 1.40
N ILE A 356 -16.05 14.47 0.34
CA ILE A 356 -15.51 14.47 -1.03
C ILE A 356 -14.58 15.67 -1.21
N SER A 357 -13.35 15.40 -1.66
CA SER A 357 -12.32 16.39 -1.93
C SER A 357 -12.10 16.52 -3.44
N PRO A 358 -12.02 17.75 -4.00
CA PRO A 358 -11.64 17.95 -5.40
C PRO A 358 -10.22 17.44 -5.69
N HIS A 359 -10.11 16.45 -6.57
CA HIS A 359 -8.86 15.87 -7.06
C HIS A 359 -9.09 15.22 -8.45
N PRO A 360 -8.06 14.86 -9.27
CA PRO A 360 -8.26 14.23 -10.58
C PRO A 360 -9.06 12.91 -10.54
N VAL A 361 -8.90 12.14 -9.45
CA VAL A 361 -9.65 10.91 -9.18
C VAL A 361 -10.60 11.09 -8.00
N GLU A 362 -11.58 10.20 -7.88
CA GLU A 362 -12.54 10.21 -6.77
C GLU A 362 -11.78 10.14 -5.44
N THR A 363 -11.85 11.24 -4.67
CA THR A 363 -11.05 11.42 -3.47
C THR A 363 -11.92 11.81 -2.29
N THR A 364 -11.64 11.20 -1.15
CA THR A 364 -12.33 11.43 0.11
C THR A 364 -11.31 11.70 1.20
N ILE A 365 -11.48 12.83 1.90
CA ILE A 365 -10.80 13.09 3.17
C ILE A 365 -11.64 12.54 4.33
N PHE A 366 -11.01 12.19 5.43
CA PHE A 366 -11.71 11.57 6.56
C PHE A 366 -11.58 12.37 7.84
N PHE A 367 -12.69 12.50 8.56
CA PHE A 367 -12.72 12.90 9.95
C PHE A 367 -13.15 11.71 10.80
N PHE A 368 -12.41 11.44 11.85
CA PHE A 368 -12.67 10.39 12.81
C PHE A 368 -12.92 11.03 14.17
N ARG A 369 -13.84 10.48 14.96
CA ARG A 369 -13.98 10.85 16.36
C ARG A 369 -14.42 9.69 17.22
N ALA A 370 -14.02 9.72 18.47
CA ALA A 370 -14.43 8.77 19.47
C ALA A 370 -14.77 9.48 20.78
N MET A 371 -15.79 8.97 21.48
CA MET A 371 -16.19 9.49 22.78
C MET A 371 -15.20 9.00 23.86
N GLY A 372 -14.63 9.95 24.60
CA GLY A 372 -13.81 9.74 25.80
C GLY A 372 -14.41 10.43 27.03
N ASN A 373 -13.61 10.55 28.10
CA ASN A 373 -14.07 11.15 29.36
C ASN A 373 -14.38 12.65 29.26
N GLU A 374 -13.66 13.36 28.40
CA GLU A 374 -13.77 14.83 28.23
C GLU A 374 -14.66 15.21 27.02
N GLY A 375 -15.37 14.24 26.44
CA GLY A 375 -16.13 14.41 25.21
C GLY A 375 -15.45 13.72 24.03
N TYR A 376 -15.67 14.23 22.83
CA TYR A 376 -15.08 13.67 21.63
C TYR A 376 -13.62 14.10 21.46
N SER A 377 -12.77 13.13 21.20
CA SER A 377 -11.45 13.36 20.58
C SER A 377 -11.53 13.03 19.10
N SER A 378 -10.75 13.73 18.28
CA SER A 378 -10.91 13.75 16.82
C SER A 378 -9.59 13.74 16.05
N TYR A 379 -9.61 13.09 14.90
CA TYR A 379 -8.51 13.06 13.94
C TYR A 379 -9.03 13.38 12.54
N ALA A 380 -8.36 14.28 11.84
CA ALA A 380 -8.64 14.62 10.45
C ALA A 380 -7.47 14.18 9.55
N HIS A 381 -7.77 13.42 8.50
CA HIS A 381 -6.82 12.93 7.51
C HIS A 381 -7.18 13.50 6.14
N LEU A 382 -6.47 14.57 5.75
CA LEU A 382 -6.69 15.31 4.52
C LEU A 382 -5.62 14.94 3.49
N ALA A 383 -5.73 13.72 2.95
CA ALA A 383 -4.90 13.26 1.84
C ALA A 383 -5.36 13.91 0.52
N ASP A 384 -4.42 14.25 -0.34
CA ASP A 384 -4.67 14.69 -1.72
C ASP A 384 -5.72 15.81 -1.81
N ILE A 385 -5.57 16.82 -0.96
CA ILE A 385 -6.38 18.04 -1.01
C ILE A 385 -5.73 19.04 -1.97
N VAL A 386 -6.52 19.89 -2.62
CA VAL A 386 -5.97 21.00 -3.43
C VAL A 386 -5.74 22.28 -2.64
N SER A 387 -4.73 23.06 -3.04
CA SER A 387 -4.49 24.39 -2.48
C SER A 387 -5.64 25.36 -2.75
N LYS A 388 -5.77 26.37 -1.88
CA LYS A 388 -6.78 27.42 -1.98
C LYS A 388 -6.71 28.12 -3.33
N ARG A 389 -5.51 28.51 -3.73
CA ARG A 389 -5.25 29.18 -5.02
C ARG A 389 -5.75 28.35 -6.20
N THR A 390 -5.45 27.05 -6.19
CA THR A 390 -5.88 26.13 -7.25
C THR A 390 -7.39 26.05 -7.28
N LEU A 391 -8.04 25.82 -6.14
CA LEU A 391 -9.50 25.71 -6.07
C LEU A 391 -10.22 27.02 -6.45
N GLU A 392 -9.72 28.18 -6.01
CA GLU A 392 -10.22 29.51 -6.40
C GLU A 392 -10.16 29.71 -7.93
N SER A 393 -9.08 29.25 -8.57
CA SER A 393 -8.93 29.33 -10.03
C SER A 393 -9.92 28.48 -10.82
N MET A 394 -10.61 27.55 -10.16
CA MET A 394 -11.63 26.70 -10.75
C MET A 394 -13.04 27.30 -10.68
N ILE A 395 -13.24 28.41 -9.96
CA ILE A 395 -14.56 29.01 -9.76
C ILE A 395 -15.10 29.55 -11.09
N THR A 396 -16.32 29.15 -11.44
CA THR A 396 -17.06 29.70 -12.57
C THR A 396 -18.56 29.75 -12.28
N SER A 397 -19.21 30.86 -12.66
CA SER A 397 -20.67 31.01 -12.60
C SER A 397 -21.37 30.31 -13.78
N ASP A 398 -20.63 29.99 -14.84
CA ASP A 398 -21.14 29.31 -16.03
C ASP A 398 -21.19 27.80 -15.79
N ARG A 399 -22.41 27.26 -15.60
CA ARG A 399 -22.64 25.83 -15.36
C ARG A 399 -22.30 24.94 -16.56
N SER A 400 -22.13 25.51 -17.76
CA SER A 400 -21.73 24.77 -18.96
C SER A 400 -20.21 24.54 -19.06
N LYS A 401 -19.43 25.26 -18.26
CA LYS A 401 -17.96 25.15 -18.23
C LYS A 401 -17.47 24.25 -17.10
N GLU A 402 -16.32 23.63 -17.33
CA GLU A 402 -15.55 22.90 -16.33
C GLU A 402 -15.13 23.81 -15.16
N GLY A 403 -15.08 23.24 -13.95
CA GLY A 403 -14.77 23.95 -12.71
C GLY A 403 -15.83 23.77 -11.61
N VAL A 404 -15.75 24.62 -10.58
CA VAL A 404 -16.60 24.59 -9.38
C VAL A 404 -17.52 25.80 -9.31
N SER A 405 -18.66 25.66 -8.63
CA SER A 405 -19.47 26.81 -8.24
C SER A 405 -18.88 27.50 -7.00
N GLN A 406 -19.26 28.76 -6.75
CA GLN A 406 -18.87 29.44 -5.51
C GLN A 406 -19.34 28.66 -4.27
N GLN A 407 -20.57 28.13 -4.29
CA GLN A 407 -21.11 27.34 -3.19
C GLN A 407 -20.30 26.06 -2.93
N HIS A 408 -19.86 25.39 -4.00
CA HIS A 408 -19.02 24.20 -3.89
C HIS A 408 -17.65 24.54 -3.29
N TYR A 409 -17.03 25.62 -3.78
CA TYR A 409 -15.78 26.15 -3.22
C TYR A 409 -15.93 26.42 -1.72
N ASP A 410 -16.96 27.18 -1.33
CA ASP A 410 -17.19 27.55 0.08
C ASP A 410 -17.40 26.30 0.94
N SER A 411 -18.14 25.31 0.43
CA SER A 411 -18.38 24.03 1.12
C SER A 411 -17.10 23.24 1.34
N VAL A 412 -16.28 23.07 0.31
CA VAL A 412 -15.00 22.34 0.39
C VAL A 412 -14.06 23.05 1.35
N TRP A 413 -13.94 24.37 1.24
CA TRP A 413 -13.03 25.15 2.08
C TRP A 413 -13.43 25.12 3.56
N ASN A 414 -14.74 25.20 3.85
CA ASN A 414 -15.25 25.08 5.21
C ASN A 414 -14.91 23.71 5.82
N GLU A 415 -14.97 22.63 5.03
CA GLU A 415 -14.60 21.30 5.49
C GLU A 415 -13.09 21.18 5.72
N TYR A 416 -12.25 21.74 4.85
CA TYR A 416 -10.79 21.74 5.06
C TYR A 416 -10.39 22.44 6.36
N MET A 417 -11.05 23.55 6.68
CA MET A 417 -10.82 24.34 7.90
C MET A 417 -11.51 23.77 9.16
N ALA A 418 -12.25 22.66 9.05
CA ALA A 418 -12.93 22.06 10.20
C ALA A 418 -11.91 21.62 11.27
N GLU A 419 -12.07 22.11 12.50
CA GLU A 419 -11.13 21.86 13.60
C GLU A 419 -11.09 20.38 14.00
N ALA A 420 -9.91 19.88 14.36
CA ALA A 420 -9.70 18.56 14.95
C ALA A 420 -8.60 18.61 16.02
N ASP A 421 -8.54 17.63 16.91
CA ASP A 421 -7.45 17.55 17.90
C ASP A 421 -6.12 17.27 17.20
N ILE A 422 -6.14 16.43 16.17
CA ILE A 422 -5.01 16.18 15.28
C ILE A 422 -5.48 16.27 13.84
N LYS A 423 -4.78 17.03 13.01
CA LYS A 423 -5.05 17.18 11.58
C LYS A 423 -3.78 16.88 10.79
N LYS A 424 -3.86 15.93 9.86
CA LYS A 424 -2.80 15.59 8.93
C LYS A 424 -3.15 16.12 7.54
N LEU A 425 -2.25 16.89 6.94
CA LEU A 425 -2.48 17.68 5.73
C LEU A 425 -1.50 17.30 4.63
N ASP A 426 -2.03 17.07 3.44
CA ASP A 426 -1.25 17.14 2.20
C ASP A 426 -0.79 18.58 1.91
N ILE A 427 0.52 18.74 1.68
CA ILE A 427 1.17 19.99 1.28
C ILE A 427 2.07 19.84 0.04
N GLY A 428 1.82 18.85 -0.82
CA GLY A 428 2.62 18.54 -1.99
C GLY A 428 2.68 19.66 -3.04
N GLY A 429 1.73 20.61 -2.99
CA GLY A 429 1.63 21.78 -3.86
C GLY A 429 1.38 21.49 -5.34
N GLY A 430 1.80 22.41 -6.20
CA GLY A 430 1.62 22.27 -7.64
C GLY A 430 0.16 22.43 -8.08
N LEU A 431 -0.28 21.59 -9.03
CA LEU A 431 -1.59 21.74 -9.69
C LEU A 431 -2.72 20.94 -9.02
N ILE A 432 -2.38 20.00 -8.16
CA ILE A 432 -3.35 19.02 -7.62
C ILE A 432 -3.23 18.79 -6.11
N HIS A 433 -2.24 19.37 -5.43
CA HIS A 433 -2.04 19.17 -3.98
C HIS A 433 -2.13 20.48 -3.18
N GLY A 434 -2.12 20.34 -1.86
CA GLY A 434 -2.33 21.41 -0.89
C GLY A 434 -1.09 22.26 -0.67
N GLU A 435 -1.25 23.39 0.03
CA GLU A 435 -0.14 24.22 0.47
C GLU A 435 -0.26 24.49 1.97
N ALA A 436 0.83 24.32 2.72
CA ALA A 436 0.80 24.51 4.18
C ALA A 436 0.29 25.90 4.58
N ALA A 437 0.69 26.94 3.83
CA ALA A 437 0.36 28.34 4.09
C ALA A 437 -1.15 28.61 4.15
N ASP A 438 -1.97 27.79 3.49
CA ASP A 438 -3.42 27.92 3.50
C ASP A 438 -4.03 27.63 4.89
N PHE A 439 -3.30 26.91 5.74
CA PHE A 439 -3.73 26.47 7.07
C PHE A 439 -3.07 27.25 8.21
N ALA A 440 -2.45 28.41 7.93
CA ALA A 440 -1.78 29.21 8.94
C ALA A 440 -2.71 29.71 10.07
N ASP A 441 -4.01 29.87 9.76
CA ASP A 441 -5.05 30.28 10.71
C ASP A 441 -5.91 29.09 11.20
N ASP A 442 -5.53 27.85 10.87
CA ASP A 442 -6.23 26.65 11.33
C ASP A 442 -6.10 26.49 12.84
N ARG A 443 -7.19 26.13 13.50
CA ARG A 443 -7.31 26.08 14.97
C ARG A 443 -7.25 24.68 15.54
N SER A 444 -6.93 23.68 14.72
CA SER A 444 -6.72 22.31 15.14
C SER A 444 -5.59 22.22 16.19
N GLY A 445 -5.68 21.26 17.10
CA GLY A 445 -4.74 21.14 18.22
C GLY A 445 -3.31 20.87 17.77
N LYS A 446 -3.10 19.84 16.94
CA LYS A 446 -1.83 19.49 16.33
C LYS A 446 -1.99 19.35 14.81
N ILE A 447 -1.15 20.05 14.05
CA ILE A 447 -1.10 19.95 12.59
C ILE A 447 0.14 19.17 12.17
N ILE A 448 -0.06 18.18 11.31
CA ILE A 448 0.98 17.35 10.70
C ILE A 448 1.00 17.65 9.20
N LEU A 449 2.16 18.04 8.70
CA LEU A 449 2.37 18.37 7.30
C LEU A 449 3.04 17.19 6.58
N SER A 450 2.43 16.77 5.47
CA SER A 450 2.66 15.48 4.83
C SER A 450 2.57 15.58 3.30
N HIS A 451 2.80 14.45 2.62
CA HIS A 451 2.71 14.32 1.16
C HIS A 451 3.73 15.21 0.43
N VAL A 452 4.98 15.16 0.89
CA VAL A 452 6.05 15.96 0.28
C VAL A 452 7.38 15.23 0.34
N ALA A 453 8.12 15.15 -0.77
CA ALA A 453 9.43 14.49 -0.80
C ALA A 453 10.56 15.27 -0.11
N ARG A 454 10.47 16.60 -0.07
CA ARG A 454 11.49 17.46 0.52
C ARG A 454 11.30 17.63 2.03
N ASP A 455 12.33 18.17 2.67
CA ASP A 455 12.20 18.67 4.04
C ASP A 455 11.28 19.90 4.08
N LEU A 456 10.60 20.06 5.22
CA LEU A 456 9.81 21.24 5.51
C LEU A 456 10.71 22.47 5.64
N ASP A 457 10.27 23.60 5.09
CA ASP A 457 10.93 24.89 5.26
C ASP A 457 10.58 25.54 6.61
N ASN A 458 11.14 26.73 6.87
CA ASN A 458 10.93 27.41 8.14
C ASN A 458 9.54 28.03 8.30
N ASP A 459 8.85 28.34 7.22
CA ASP A 459 7.49 28.89 7.27
C ASP A 459 6.48 27.77 7.47
N GLU A 460 6.65 26.65 6.79
CA GLU A 460 5.88 25.42 7.01
C GLU A 460 6.00 24.91 8.45
N LYS A 461 7.22 24.88 9.01
CA LYS A 461 7.46 24.47 10.41
C LYS A 461 6.78 25.33 11.46
N LYS A 462 6.37 26.56 11.13
CA LYS A 462 5.58 27.42 12.04
C LYS A 462 4.11 27.02 12.07
N ILE A 463 3.63 26.36 11.02
CA ILE A 463 2.22 25.97 10.83
C ILE A 463 1.99 24.58 11.40
N GLY A 464 2.89 23.64 11.11
CA GLY A 464 2.76 22.26 11.56
C GLY A 464 4.09 21.53 11.65
N SER A 465 4.01 20.30 12.14
CA SER A 465 5.16 19.40 12.32
C SER A 465 5.19 18.30 11.26
N GLY A 466 6.36 17.74 10.96
CA GLY A 466 6.41 16.42 10.35
C GLY A 466 6.17 15.32 11.39
N ALA A 467 5.89 14.10 10.93
CA ALA A 467 5.75 12.92 11.79
C ALA A 467 6.76 11.83 11.40
N PRO A 468 7.71 11.48 12.27
CA PRO A 468 8.58 10.33 12.02
C PRO A 468 7.78 9.03 11.94
N PHE A 469 8.28 8.09 11.14
CA PHE A 469 7.69 6.75 11.02
C PHE A 469 7.51 6.10 12.40
N GLY A 470 6.32 5.55 12.65
CA GLY A 470 5.99 4.84 13.89
C GLY A 470 5.72 5.77 15.09
N MET A 471 5.77 7.09 14.93
CA MET A 471 5.28 8.02 15.94
C MET A 471 3.79 7.81 16.15
N ALA A 472 3.37 7.68 17.41
CA ALA A 472 1.97 7.52 17.77
C ALA A 472 1.47 8.72 18.56
N ASP A 473 0.34 9.28 18.15
CA ASP A 473 -0.42 10.23 18.95
C ASP A 473 -1.62 9.53 19.58
N VAL A 474 -1.63 9.47 20.92
CA VAL A 474 -2.68 8.82 21.69
C VAL A 474 -3.72 9.85 22.08
N LEU A 475 -4.90 9.79 21.45
CA LEU A 475 -6.04 10.68 21.71
C LEU A 475 -6.82 10.21 22.95
N ILE A 476 -7.00 8.89 23.08
CA ILE A 476 -7.65 8.27 24.24
C ILE A 476 -6.82 7.04 24.63
N SER A 477 -6.25 7.07 25.83
CA SER A 477 -5.43 5.96 26.35
C SER A 477 -6.26 4.72 26.66
N ALA A 478 -5.68 3.55 26.46
CA ALA A 478 -6.25 2.29 26.92
C ALA A 478 -6.09 2.11 28.43
N HIS A 479 -7.18 1.71 29.10
CA HIS A 479 -7.13 1.14 30.45
C HIS A 479 -7.39 -0.38 30.47
N GLN A 480 -7.82 -0.94 29.35
CA GLN A 480 -8.02 -2.38 29.16
C GLN A 480 -6.80 -2.99 28.47
N GLU A 481 -6.46 -4.24 28.83
CA GLU A 481 -5.42 -4.99 28.12
C GLU A 481 -5.99 -5.65 26.86
N PHE A 482 -6.04 -4.91 25.76
CA PHE A 482 -6.61 -5.40 24.50
C PHE A 482 -5.93 -6.66 23.95
N ILE A 483 -4.62 -6.82 24.17
CA ILE A 483 -3.87 -8.04 23.77
C ILE A 483 -4.47 -9.30 24.44
N ARG A 484 -4.93 -9.22 25.69
CA ARG A 484 -5.58 -10.36 26.35
C ARG A 484 -6.96 -10.66 25.79
N ARG A 485 -7.73 -9.62 25.45
CA ARG A 485 -9.01 -9.80 24.76
C ARG A 485 -8.81 -10.45 23.40
N TYR A 486 -7.76 -10.06 22.68
CA TYR A 486 -7.37 -10.66 21.42
C TYR A 486 -6.98 -12.14 21.60
N ALA A 487 -6.15 -12.46 22.60
CA ALA A 487 -5.81 -13.84 22.95
C ALA A 487 -7.05 -14.70 23.25
N PHE A 488 -8.06 -14.14 23.93
CA PHE A 488 -9.31 -14.85 24.19
C PHE A 488 -10.07 -15.17 22.91
N ASN A 489 -10.19 -14.20 21.99
CA ASN A 489 -10.85 -14.40 20.70
C ASN A 489 -10.12 -15.45 19.86
N LEU A 490 -8.78 -15.37 19.83
CA LEU A 490 -7.93 -16.31 19.12
C LEU A 490 -8.11 -17.74 19.63
N LEU A 491 -7.99 -17.95 20.94
CA LEU A 491 -8.17 -19.26 21.56
C LEU A 491 -9.59 -19.79 21.37
N SER A 492 -10.60 -18.92 21.39
CA SER A 492 -11.98 -19.30 21.11
C SER A 492 -12.17 -19.76 19.67
N SER A 493 -11.45 -19.16 18.72
CA SER A 493 -11.45 -19.61 17.32
C SER A 493 -10.70 -20.92 17.13
N TYR A 494 -9.58 -21.11 17.84
CA TYR A 494 -8.76 -22.31 17.73
C TYR A 494 -9.43 -23.54 18.38
N PHE A 495 -10.13 -23.31 19.49
CA PHE A 495 -10.84 -24.31 20.29
C PHE A 495 -12.36 -24.04 20.37
N PRO A 496 -13.09 -24.11 19.24
CA PRO A 496 -14.49 -23.67 19.18
C PRO A 496 -15.44 -24.54 20.01
N THR A 497 -15.07 -25.78 20.30
CA THR A 497 -15.87 -26.74 21.09
C THR A 497 -15.57 -26.69 22.59
N ILE A 498 -14.48 -26.03 23.00
CA ILE A 498 -14.07 -25.96 24.41
C ILE A 498 -14.81 -24.81 25.09
N ALA A 499 -15.36 -25.09 26.29
CA ALA A 499 -16.03 -24.08 27.11
C ALA A 499 -15.09 -22.91 27.45
N LYS A 500 -15.61 -21.68 27.41
CA LYS A 500 -14.84 -20.43 27.61
C LYS A 500 -14.13 -20.39 28.98
N GLU A 501 -14.74 -20.97 30.00
CA GLU A 501 -14.18 -21.08 31.35
C GLU A 501 -12.91 -21.94 31.35
N ARG A 502 -12.85 -22.97 30.50
CA ARG A 502 -11.65 -23.79 30.34
C ARG A 502 -10.55 -23.05 29.58
N LEU A 503 -10.88 -22.24 28.57
CA LEU A 503 -9.89 -21.40 27.88
C LEU A 503 -9.19 -20.42 28.83
N SER A 504 -9.87 -20.03 29.92
CA SER A 504 -9.28 -19.18 30.96
C SER A 504 -8.03 -19.79 31.62
N ILE A 505 -7.89 -21.12 31.61
CA ILE A 505 -6.69 -21.82 32.08
C ILE A 505 -5.47 -21.43 31.24
N LEU A 506 -5.63 -21.36 29.91
CA LEU A 506 -4.57 -20.92 29.00
C LEU A 506 -4.34 -19.42 29.12
N LEU A 507 -5.41 -18.61 29.17
CA LEU A 507 -5.33 -17.14 29.25
C LEU A 507 -4.69 -16.63 30.55
N ASN A 508 -4.76 -17.41 31.63
CA ASN A 508 -4.11 -17.10 32.89
C ASN A 508 -2.61 -17.45 32.90
N ASN A 509 -1.93 -17.16 31.78
CA ASN A 509 -0.47 -17.31 31.65
C ASN A 509 0.18 -15.96 31.31
N PRO A 510 1.51 -15.83 31.54
CA PRO A 510 2.24 -14.60 31.24
C PRO A 510 2.24 -14.27 29.75
N LEU A 511 2.22 -12.97 29.45
CA LEU A 511 2.58 -12.47 28.13
C LEU A 511 4.11 -12.33 28.06
N ALA A 512 4.69 -12.72 26.93
CA ALA A 512 6.10 -12.53 26.61
C ALA A 512 6.21 -11.60 25.40
N THR A 513 7.14 -10.64 25.48
CA THR A 513 7.48 -9.76 24.37
C THR A 513 8.88 -10.08 23.90
N PHE A 514 9.04 -10.29 22.60
CA PHE A 514 10.33 -10.55 21.96
C PHE A 514 10.72 -9.35 21.10
N ASN A 515 11.98 -8.92 21.22
CA ASN A 515 12.55 -7.92 20.32
C ASN A 515 12.72 -8.53 18.92
N PRO A 516 12.78 -7.71 17.86
CA PRO A 516 13.18 -8.17 16.54
C PRO A 516 14.48 -8.99 16.58
N GLU A 517 14.61 -9.94 15.67
CA GLU A 517 15.79 -10.79 15.46
C GLU A 517 16.16 -11.73 16.61
N THR A 518 15.29 -11.88 17.62
CA THR A 518 15.52 -12.72 18.78
C THR A 518 15.14 -14.17 18.48
N ILE A 519 16.03 -15.11 18.78
CA ILE A 519 15.67 -16.55 18.77
C ILE A 519 14.72 -16.81 19.94
N ILE A 520 13.49 -17.21 19.61
CA ILE A 520 12.44 -17.57 20.57
C ILE A 520 12.69 -18.99 21.08
N MET A 521 12.98 -19.92 20.17
CA MET A 521 13.34 -21.31 20.45
C MET A 521 14.28 -21.84 19.37
N LYS A 522 15.21 -22.72 19.73
CA LYS A 522 16.24 -23.22 18.81
C LYS A 522 16.06 -24.71 18.48
N ALA A 523 16.35 -25.06 17.22
CA ALA A 523 16.39 -26.47 16.80
C ALA A 523 17.31 -27.31 17.70
N GLY A 524 16.87 -28.53 18.01
CA GLY A 524 17.56 -29.47 18.90
C GLY A 524 17.24 -29.30 20.39
N GLU A 525 16.59 -28.21 20.81
CA GLU A 525 16.19 -28.01 22.20
C GLU A 525 14.86 -28.70 22.53
N MET A 526 14.70 -29.14 23.78
CA MET A 526 13.42 -29.61 24.30
C MET A 526 12.49 -28.42 24.59
N VAL A 527 11.19 -28.59 24.35
CA VAL A 527 10.20 -27.52 24.53
C VAL A 527 9.71 -27.46 25.98
N ASP A 528 10.17 -26.47 26.74
CA ASP A 528 9.64 -26.18 28.07
C ASP A 528 8.36 -25.33 28.02
N ASN A 529 8.26 -24.45 27.01
CA ASN A 529 7.16 -23.51 26.85
C ASN A 529 6.72 -23.46 25.38
N ILE A 530 5.42 -23.38 25.19
CA ILE A 530 4.75 -23.15 23.91
C ILE A 530 4.35 -21.67 23.86
N TYR A 531 4.52 -21.05 22.69
CA TYR A 531 4.25 -19.63 22.50
C TYR A 531 3.14 -19.43 21.48
N ILE A 532 2.00 -18.92 21.92
CA ILE A 532 0.88 -18.55 21.03
C ILE A 532 1.10 -17.10 20.61
N ILE A 533 1.35 -16.88 19.33
CA ILE A 533 1.66 -15.57 18.74
C ILE A 533 0.40 -14.72 18.69
N LEU A 534 0.42 -13.58 19.39
CA LEU A 534 -0.72 -12.66 19.49
C LEU A 534 -0.55 -11.43 18.61
N THR A 535 0.68 -10.96 18.42
CA THR A 535 1.01 -9.86 17.50
C THR A 535 2.39 -10.11 16.87
N GLY A 536 2.62 -9.55 15.69
CA GLY A 536 3.90 -9.63 14.99
C GLY A 536 4.14 -10.93 14.23
N ASN A 537 5.39 -11.15 13.81
CA ASN A 537 5.79 -12.24 12.92
C ASN A 537 7.02 -12.98 13.43
N VAL A 538 6.99 -14.30 13.32
CA VAL A 538 8.07 -15.23 13.66
C VAL A 538 8.47 -16.00 12.40
N GLU A 539 9.74 -15.94 12.02
CA GLU A 539 10.30 -16.79 10.97
C GLU A 539 10.63 -18.18 11.56
N VAL A 540 10.29 -19.22 10.81
CA VAL A 540 10.59 -20.62 11.11
C VAL A 540 11.66 -21.09 10.15
N ILE A 541 12.83 -21.43 10.69
CA ILE A 541 14.03 -21.78 9.94
C ILE A 541 14.26 -23.29 10.07
N LYS A 542 14.17 -23.99 8.95
CA LYS A 542 14.38 -25.45 8.84
C LYS A 542 15.77 -25.75 8.27
N ASP A 543 16.54 -26.63 8.91
CA ASP A 543 17.93 -26.94 8.49
C ASP A 543 18.03 -27.63 7.11
N VAL A 544 16.98 -28.30 6.65
CA VAL A 544 17.01 -29.21 5.48
C VAL A 544 16.39 -28.59 4.22
N SER A 545 15.50 -27.62 4.37
CA SER A 545 14.86 -26.92 3.25
C SER A 545 15.22 -25.44 3.32
N GLN A 546 15.74 -24.84 2.24
CA GLN A 546 15.95 -23.38 2.16
C GLN A 546 14.64 -22.56 2.24
N ILE A 547 13.50 -23.20 2.51
CA ILE A 547 12.20 -22.56 2.67
C ILE A 547 12.06 -22.15 4.15
N ASN A 548 12.08 -20.85 4.39
CA ASN A 548 11.66 -20.27 5.66
C ASN A 548 10.15 -19.99 5.59
N SER A 549 9.37 -20.42 6.59
CA SER A 549 7.96 -20.06 6.71
C SER A 549 7.75 -18.96 7.75
N ILE A 550 6.64 -18.25 7.65
CA ILE A 550 6.29 -17.17 8.59
C ILE A 550 5.08 -17.60 9.42
N LEU A 551 5.26 -17.64 10.74
CA LEU A 551 4.18 -17.67 11.71
C LEU A 551 3.73 -16.24 12.01
N SER A 552 2.51 -15.91 11.60
CA SER A 552 1.82 -14.67 11.95
C SER A 552 0.97 -14.86 13.20
N THR A 553 0.19 -13.83 13.52
CA THR A 553 -0.82 -13.87 14.57
C THR A 553 -1.73 -15.10 14.47
N GLY A 554 -1.94 -15.77 15.60
CA GLY A 554 -2.60 -17.06 15.69
C GLY A 554 -1.69 -18.26 15.55
N GLY A 555 -0.43 -18.04 15.16
CA GLY A 555 0.62 -19.04 15.15
C GLY A 555 0.87 -19.64 16.53
N ILE A 556 1.19 -20.94 16.61
CA ILE A 556 1.62 -21.59 17.87
C ILE A 556 3.00 -22.20 17.67
N ALA A 557 4.02 -21.51 18.19
CA ALA A 557 5.40 -21.98 18.10
C ALA A 557 5.66 -23.10 19.11
N GLY A 558 6.26 -24.20 18.64
CA GLY A 558 6.66 -25.34 19.47
C GLY A 558 5.52 -26.31 19.83
N GLU A 559 4.34 -26.16 19.23
CA GLU A 559 3.15 -26.96 19.59
C GLU A 559 3.40 -28.48 19.42
N PHE A 560 3.89 -28.90 18.26
CA PHE A 560 4.12 -30.31 17.95
C PHE A 560 5.13 -30.96 18.90
N ALA A 561 6.30 -30.32 19.04
CA ALA A 561 7.38 -30.83 19.89
C ALA A 561 7.00 -30.82 21.38
N GLY A 562 6.22 -29.82 21.83
CA GLY A 562 5.67 -29.78 23.18
C GLY A 562 4.69 -30.91 23.46
N LEU A 563 3.77 -31.21 22.54
CA LEU A 563 2.79 -32.30 22.67
C LEU A 563 3.43 -33.69 22.61
N LYS A 564 4.40 -33.88 21.69
CA LYS A 564 5.10 -35.17 21.51
C LYS A 564 6.25 -35.38 22.49
N ARG A 565 6.64 -34.34 23.24
CA ARG A 565 7.82 -34.30 24.12
C ARG A 565 9.09 -34.69 23.35
N THR A 566 9.30 -34.06 22.20
CA THR A 566 10.49 -34.22 21.36
C THR A 566 11.30 -32.94 21.33
N ALA A 567 12.54 -33.03 20.85
CA ALA A 567 13.31 -31.84 20.50
C ALA A 567 12.71 -31.14 19.28
N LEU A 568 12.93 -29.83 19.17
CA LEU A 568 12.53 -29.03 18.02
C LEU A 568 13.32 -29.42 16.76
N SER A 569 12.63 -29.52 15.63
CA SER A 569 13.22 -29.72 14.31
C SER A 569 13.67 -28.42 13.64
N GLU A 570 13.26 -27.28 14.17
CA GLU A 570 13.36 -25.97 13.53
C GLU A 570 13.61 -24.86 14.56
N THR A 571 14.17 -23.75 14.08
CA THR A 571 14.45 -22.56 14.88
C THR A 571 13.39 -21.50 14.63
N TYR A 572 12.86 -20.93 15.71
CA TYR A 572 11.87 -19.87 15.69
C TYR A 572 12.57 -18.56 16.05
N ARG A 573 12.55 -17.57 15.15
CA ARG A 573 13.16 -16.25 15.37
C ARG A 573 12.14 -15.16 15.09
N SER A 574 12.09 -14.13 15.93
CA SER A 574 11.19 -12.99 15.70
C SER A 574 11.70 -12.15 14.53
N MET A 575 10.82 -11.82 13.58
CA MET A 575 11.15 -10.90 12.48
C MET A 575 10.99 -9.43 12.88
N ASN A 576 10.12 -9.17 13.85
CA ASN A 576 9.80 -7.86 14.40
C ASN A 576 9.45 -7.99 15.90
N PHE A 577 8.85 -6.95 16.49
CA PHE A 577 8.31 -7.07 17.85
C PHE A 577 7.16 -8.08 17.87
N VAL A 578 7.27 -9.09 18.73
CA VAL A 578 6.28 -10.16 18.87
C VAL A 578 5.77 -10.19 20.29
N ASN A 579 4.44 -10.16 20.46
CA ASN A 579 3.79 -10.47 21.72
C ASN A 579 3.20 -11.88 21.64
N ALA A 580 3.46 -12.70 22.63
CA ALA A 580 2.99 -14.08 22.68
C ALA A 580 2.49 -14.47 24.07
N LEU A 581 1.46 -15.32 24.13
CA LEU A 581 1.06 -15.98 25.37
C LEU A 581 2.01 -17.15 25.63
N LYS A 582 2.73 -17.11 26.75
CA LYS A 582 3.72 -18.13 27.12
C LYS A 582 3.06 -19.20 27.99
N VAL A 583 2.83 -20.38 27.46
CA VAL A 583 2.19 -21.50 28.16
C VAL A 583 3.21 -22.60 28.39
N SER A 584 3.31 -23.15 29.61
CA SER A 584 4.20 -24.31 29.81
C SER A 584 3.75 -25.52 28.97
N ALA A 585 4.70 -26.25 28.38
CA ALA A 585 4.38 -27.40 27.52
C ALA A 585 3.58 -28.49 28.26
N ASN A 586 3.84 -28.67 29.56
CA ASN A 586 3.09 -29.58 30.43
C ASN A 586 1.63 -29.15 30.58
N LEU A 587 1.38 -27.88 30.93
CA LEU A 587 0.01 -27.36 31.05
C LEU A 587 -0.76 -27.46 29.74
N TYR A 588 -0.13 -27.11 28.62
CA TYR A 588 -0.76 -27.19 27.30
C TYR A 588 -1.15 -28.64 26.96
N SER A 589 -0.23 -29.58 27.20
CA SER A 589 -0.47 -31.00 26.96
C SER A 589 -1.60 -31.54 27.83
N GLU A 590 -1.63 -31.22 29.13
CA GLU A 590 -2.73 -31.61 30.01
C GLU A 590 -4.06 -30.99 29.56
N PHE A 591 -4.06 -29.72 29.18
CA PHE A 591 -5.24 -29.03 28.65
C PHE A 591 -5.78 -29.73 27.40
N VAL A 592 -4.91 -30.04 26.43
CA VAL A 592 -5.29 -30.71 25.18
C VAL A 592 -5.87 -32.11 25.45
N MET A 593 -5.24 -32.88 26.35
CA MET A 593 -5.71 -34.22 26.70
C MET A 593 -7.04 -34.20 27.46
N LEU A 594 -7.22 -33.29 28.42
CA LEU A 594 -8.45 -33.17 29.24
C LEU A 594 -9.67 -32.69 28.45
N ASN A 595 -9.46 -32.09 27.29
CA ASN A 595 -10.51 -31.63 26.40
C ASN A 595 -10.69 -32.54 25.17
N GLU A 596 -9.95 -33.66 25.08
CA GLU A 596 -10.07 -34.64 24.00
C GLU A 596 -9.83 -34.06 22.58
N VAL A 597 -8.96 -33.05 22.46
CA VAL A 597 -8.65 -32.37 21.18
C VAL A 597 -7.28 -32.73 20.59
N TYR A 598 -6.58 -33.71 21.17
CA TYR A 598 -5.22 -34.08 20.76
C TYR A 598 -5.13 -34.52 19.29
N ASP A 599 -5.98 -35.46 18.87
CA ASP A 599 -5.92 -36.03 17.52
C ASP A 599 -6.25 -34.97 16.45
N ASP A 600 -7.21 -34.09 16.74
CA ASP A 600 -7.58 -32.97 15.87
C ASP A 600 -6.43 -31.99 15.68
N ILE A 601 -5.68 -31.67 16.75
CA ILE A 601 -4.53 -30.77 16.69
C ILE A 601 -3.41 -31.40 15.87
N ILE A 602 -3.06 -32.67 16.12
CA ILE A 602 -1.99 -33.35 15.36
C ILE A 602 -2.32 -33.38 13.87
N LEU A 603 -3.56 -33.70 13.50
CA LEU A 603 -4.00 -33.70 12.11
C LEU A 603 -3.91 -32.31 11.47
N ARG A 604 -4.23 -31.23 12.21
CA ARG A 604 -4.10 -29.85 11.72
C ARG A 604 -2.64 -29.47 11.50
N ILE A 605 -1.76 -29.78 12.46
CA ILE A 605 -0.32 -29.50 12.35
C ILE A 605 0.27 -30.18 11.11
N GLU A 606 -0.06 -31.46 10.87
CA GLU A 606 0.45 -32.19 9.70
C GLU A 606 -0.01 -31.57 8.37
N ARG A 607 -1.27 -31.11 8.30
CA ARG A 607 -1.79 -30.39 7.12
C ARG A 607 -1.11 -29.05 6.93
N GLN A 608 -0.90 -28.30 8.02
CA GLN A 608 -0.26 -26.99 7.97
C GLN A 608 1.20 -27.11 7.56
N ASP A 609 1.94 -28.08 8.11
CA ASP A 609 3.31 -28.36 7.71
C ASP A 609 3.36 -28.69 6.21
N PHE A 610 2.47 -29.53 5.70
CA PHE A 610 2.38 -29.78 4.26
C PHE A 610 2.14 -28.51 3.44
N LEU A 611 1.19 -27.66 3.84
CA LEU A 611 0.89 -26.42 3.11
C LEU A 611 2.04 -25.41 3.16
N GLN A 612 2.75 -25.29 4.30
CA GLN A 612 3.92 -24.42 4.43
C GLN A 612 5.11 -24.86 3.56
N HIS A 613 5.16 -26.14 3.14
CA HIS A 613 6.14 -26.61 2.16
C HIS A 613 5.78 -26.25 0.70
N ILE A 614 4.61 -25.63 0.48
CA ILE A 614 4.18 -25.12 -0.83
C ILE A 614 4.45 -23.62 -0.87
N TRP A 615 5.28 -23.17 -1.82
CA TRP A 615 5.67 -21.76 -1.98
C TRP A 615 4.47 -20.80 -2.03
N LEU A 616 3.31 -21.24 -2.53
CA LEU A 616 2.08 -20.46 -2.62
C LEU A 616 1.47 -20.11 -1.25
N PHE A 617 1.67 -20.95 -0.23
CA PHE A 617 1.09 -20.80 1.11
C PHE A 617 2.15 -20.53 2.19
N ASN A 618 3.38 -20.21 1.77
CA ASN A 618 4.50 -19.99 2.69
C ASN A 618 4.34 -18.72 3.56
N GLU A 619 3.49 -17.79 3.12
CA GLU A 619 3.17 -16.57 3.85
C GLU A 619 1.66 -16.58 4.18
N ALA A 620 1.33 -16.41 5.46
CA ALA A 620 -0.02 -16.07 5.96
C ALA A 620 -1.06 -17.20 6.09
N LEU A 621 -0.68 -18.42 6.50
CA LEU A 621 -1.66 -19.37 7.06
C LEU A 621 -1.84 -19.14 8.56
N SER A 622 -3.04 -18.73 9.00
CA SER A 622 -3.41 -18.84 10.41
C SER A 622 -3.92 -20.23 10.76
N TYR A 623 -3.88 -20.53 12.06
CA TYR A 623 -4.34 -21.80 12.64
C TYR A 623 -5.88 -21.96 12.65
N SER A 624 -6.62 -20.91 12.27
CA SER A 624 -8.09 -20.86 12.33
C SER A 624 -8.81 -21.38 11.09
N VAL A 625 -8.09 -21.96 10.12
CA VAL A 625 -8.67 -22.55 8.88
C VAL A 625 -8.56 -24.07 8.88
#